data_AF-A0A2H0AJH0-F1
#
_entry.id   AF-A0A2H0AJH0-F1
#
_cell.length_a   1.000
_cell.length_b   1.000
_cell.length_c   1.000
_cell.angle_alpha   90.00
_cell.angle_beta   90.00
_cell.angle_gamma   90.00
#
_symmetry.space_group_name_H-M   'P 1'
#
loop_
_entity.id
_entity.type
_entity.pdbx_description
1 polymer ?
#
loop_
_entity_poly.entity_id
_entity_poly.type
_entity_poly.pdbx_seq_one_letter_code
_entity_poly.pdbx_strand_id
1 'polypeptide(L)'
;MEKMARFEPAHEECPRIGVYVCHCGLNIAKTVDCEGVARAAASLEDVAVSKDIAYACSEPGQQRIKEDIKDLGLNRVVIASCSPRLHESTFRQMLQSAGLNPYV
;
A
#
# COMPACT_ATOMS: atom_id res chain seq x y z
N MET A 1 -29.72 15.47 -32.27
CA MET A 1 -28.43 15.94 -31.76
C MET A 1 -28.16 15.23 -30.45
N GLU A 2 -27.15 14.38 -30.54
CA GLU A 2 -26.35 13.69 -29.51
C GLU A 2 -27.00 13.27 -28.18
N LYS A 3 -27.16 11.95 -28.07
CA LYS A 3 -27.25 11.22 -26.81
C LYS A 3 -25.97 11.53 -26.02
N MET A 4 -26.07 12.32 -24.94
CA MET A 4 -25.04 12.37 -23.90
C MET A 4 -24.91 10.98 -23.31
N ALA A 5 -23.85 10.27 -23.69
CA ALA A 5 -23.45 9.03 -23.06
C ALA A 5 -23.24 9.31 -21.57
N ARG A 6 -24.07 8.69 -20.73
CA ARG A 6 -23.80 8.63 -19.29
C ARG A 6 -22.49 7.84 -19.15
N PHE A 7 -21.49 8.46 -18.55
CA PHE A 7 -20.30 7.76 -18.09
C PHE A 7 -20.76 6.85 -16.94
N GLU A 8 -20.93 5.57 -17.23
CA GLU A 8 -21.06 4.54 -16.20
C GLU A 8 -19.64 4.21 -15.75
N PRO A 9 -19.25 4.48 -14.49
CA PRO A 9 -17.95 4.02 -14.01
C PRO A 9 -17.94 2.49 -14.14
N ALA A 10 -16.86 1.96 -14.71
CA ALA A 10 -16.61 0.52 -14.66
C ALA A 10 -16.78 0.07 -13.21
N HIS A 11 -17.44 -1.06 -12.97
CA HIS A 11 -17.57 -1.65 -11.64
C HIS A 11 -16.17 -1.74 -11.00
N GLU A 12 -15.80 -0.74 -10.19
CA GLU A 12 -14.58 -0.76 -9.42
C GLU A 12 -14.80 -1.81 -8.35
N GLU A 13 -13.99 -2.87 -8.39
CA GLU A 13 -13.88 -3.79 -7.26
C GLU A 13 -13.71 -2.97 -5.99
N CYS A 14 -14.45 -3.30 -4.93
CA CYS A 14 -14.34 -2.59 -3.66
C CYS A 14 -12.86 -2.51 -3.24
N PRO A 15 -12.37 -1.31 -2.85
CA PRO A 15 -10.98 -1.18 -2.45
C PRO A 15 -10.65 -2.16 -1.33
N ARG A 16 -9.48 -2.77 -1.44
CA ARG A 16 -8.95 -3.73 -0.48
C ARG A 16 -7.50 -3.38 -0.25
N ILE A 17 -7.31 -2.51 0.73
CA ILE A 17 -6.09 -1.72 0.92
C ILE A 17 -5.15 -2.42 1.90
N GLY A 18 -3.89 -2.56 1.53
CA GLY A 18 -2.81 -2.86 2.47
C GLY A 18 -2.04 -1.61 2.88
N VAL A 19 -1.97 -1.33 4.17
CA VAL A 19 -1.22 -0.19 4.72
C VAL A 19 0.05 -0.67 5.43
N TYR A 20 1.20 -0.16 5.03
CA TYR A 20 2.50 -0.54 5.59
C TYR A 20 3.24 0.68 6.14
N VAL A 21 3.50 0.67 7.45
CA VAL A 21 4.17 1.77 8.16
C VAL A 21 5.64 1.41 8.39
N CYS A 22 6.55 2.12 7.72
CA CYS A 22 7.97 1.80 7.76
C CYS A 22 8.67 2.42 8.98
N HIS A 23 9.48 1.64 9.68
CA HIS A 23 10.31 2.15 10.78
C HIS A 23 11.54 2.89 10.27
N CYS A 24 12.03 2.52 9.08
CA CYS A 24 13.29 2.98 8.51
C CYS A 24 14.43 2.89 9.54
N GLY A 25 14.51 1.74 10.22
CA GLY A 25 15.35 1.57 11.40
C GLY A 25 14.88 2.47 12.54
N LEU A 26 15.68 3.47 12.89
CA LEU A 26 15.33 4.49 13.88
C LEU A 26 15.06 5.87 13.25
N ASN A 27 15.07 6.00 11.92
CA ASN A 27 14.83 7.30 11.29
C ASN A 27 13.38 7.77 11.48
N ILE A 28 12.42 6.85 11.45
CA ILE A 28 10.99 7.14 11.69
C ILE A 28 10.60 6.67 13.09
N ALA A 29 10.91 5.42 13.43
CA ALA A 29 10.48 4.80 14.69
C ALA A 29 11.08 5.42 15.97
N LYS A 30 12.11 6.27 15.87
CA LYS A 30 12.62 7.02 17.03
C LYS A 30 11.64 8.09 17.52
N THR A 31 10.80 8.60 16.63
CA THR A 31 9.92 9.74 16.91
C THR A 31 8.45 9.37 16.75
N VAL A 32 8.13 8.51 15.79
CA VAL A 32 6.76 8.10 15.48
C VAL A 32 6.49 6.72 16.08
N ASP A 33 5.36 6.58 16.77
CA ASP A 33 4.82 5.27 17.16
C ASP A 33 4.24 4.56 15.92
N CYS A 34 5.11 3.88 15.17
CA CYS A 34 4.74 3.21 13.93
C CYS A 34 3.68 2.11 14.14
N GLU A 35 3.76 1.38 15.25
CA GLU A 35 2.77 0.36 15.60
C GLU A 35 1.41 1.01 15.90
N GLY A 36 1.40 2.10 16.66
CA GLY A 36 0.20 2.90 16.92
C GLY A 36 -0.43 3.44 15.64
N VAL A 37 0.38 3.93 14.69
CA VAL A 37 -0.10 4.38 13.37
C VAL A 37 -0.70 3.22 12.57
N ALA A 38 -0.03 2.06 12.52
CA ALA A 38 -0.57 0.88 11.83
C ALA A 38 -1.89 0.42 12.47
N ARG A 39 -1.97 0.39 13.80
CA ARG A 39 -3.19 0.05 14.53
C ARG A 39 -4.33 1.02 14.24
N ALA A 40 -4.04 2.31 14.15
CA ALA A 40 -5.02 3.33 13.80
C ALA A 40 -5.48 3.19 12.33
N ALA A 41 -4.58 2.87 11.41
CA ALA A 41 -4.94 2.65 10.01
C ALA A 41 -5.81 1.40 9.80
N ALA A 42 -5.64 0.37 10.64
CA ALA A 42 -6.45 -0.85 10.58
C ALA A 42 -7.95 -0.64 10.81
N SER A 43 -8.38 0.47 11.41
CA SER A 43 -9.80 0.77 11.64
C SER A 43 -10.44 1.60 10.53
N LEU A 44 -9.68 2.00 9.51
CA LEU A 44 -10.20 2.75 8.36
C LEU A 44 -10.99 1.83 7.42
N GLU A 45 -11.97 2.42 6.74
CA GLU A 45 -12.74 1.74 5.70
C GLU A 45 -11.80 1.18 4.62
N ASP A 46 -12.17 0.02 4.07
CA ASP A 46 -11.44 -0.71 3.02
C ASP A 46 -10.02 -1.21 3.36
N VAL A 47 -9.47 -0.90 4.54
CA VAL A 47 -8.17 -1.43 4.99
C VAL A 47 -8.31 -2.89 5.41
N ALA A 48 -7.83 -3.80 4.55
CA ALA A 48 -7.86 -5.23 4.79
C ALA A 48 -6.67 -5.71 5.64
N VAL A 49 -5.56 -4.97 5.61
CA VAL A 49 -4.38 -5.25 6.45
C VAL A 49 -3.65 -3.96 6.75
N SER A 50 -3.19 -3.81 7.99
CA SER A 50 -2.24 -2.77 8.36
C SER A 50 -1.14 -3.33 9.24
N LYS A 51 0.11 -3.05 8.89
CA LYS A 51 1.30 -3.59 9.56
C LYS A 51 2.37 -2.51 9.65
N ASP A 52 3.11 -2.51 10.76
CA ASP A 52 4.40 -1.85 10.82
C ASP A 52 5.51 -2.78 10.29
N ILE A 53 6.56 -2.20 9.71
CA ILE A 53 7.63 -2.96 9.07
C ILE A 53 8.99 -2.28 9.22
N ALA A 54 10.03 -3.05 9.53
CA ALA A 54 11.36 -2.51 9.83
C ALA A 54 11.94 -1.67 8.66
N TYR A 55 11.90 -2.22 7.44
CA TYR A 55 12.38 -1.59 6.22
C TYR A 55 11.51 -1.99 5.02
N ALA A 56 10.49 -1.21 4.69
CA ALA A 56 9.57 -1.51 3.60
C ALA A 56 10.28 -1.68 2.23
N CYS A 57 11.34 -0.91 1.96
CA CYS A 57 12.08 -0.98 0.70
C CYS A 57 13.09 -2.14 0.62
N SER A 58 13.38 -2.82 1.73
CA SER A 58 14.28 -3.98 1.72
C SER A 58 13.65 -5.18 1.02
N GLU A 59 14.46 -6.12 0.53
CA GLU A 59 13.95 -7.35 -0.10
C GLU A 59 12.99 -8.12 0.82
N PRO A 60 13.28 -8.37 2.12
CA PRO A 60 12.33 -9.00 3.01
C PRO A 60 11.03 -8.20 3.19
N GLY A 61 11.14 -6.86 3.19
CA GLY A 61 9.99 -5.98 3.32
C GLY A 61 9.06 -6.05 2.11
N GLN A 62 9.65 -5.95 0.92
CA GLN A 62 8.94 -6.10 -0.34
C GLN A 62 8.31 -7.49 -0.47
N GLN A 63 9.03 -8.54 -0.08
CA GLN A 63 8.52 -9.91 -0.13
C GLN A 63 7.26 -10.08 0.73
N ARG A 64 7.27 -9.52 1.95
CA ARG A 64 6.10 -9.57 2.84
C ARG A 64 4.89 -8.85 2.26
N ILE A 65 5.09 -7.68 1.63
CA ILE A 65 4.02 -6.94 0.96
C ILE A 65 3.47 -7.73 -0.24
N LYS A 66 4.34 -8.34 -1.05
CA LYS A 66 3.94 -9.19 -2.18
C LYS A 66 3.12 -10.42 -1.76
N GLU A 67 3.48 -11.03 -0.63
CA GLU A 67 2.73 -12.15 -0.04
C GLU A 67 1.34 -11.69 0.41
N ASP A 68 1.26 -10.60 1.18
CA ASP A 68 -0.01 -10.04 1.63
C ASP A 68 -0.93 -9.65 0.45
N ILE A 69 -0.37 -9.08 -0.63
CA ILE A 69 -1.12 -8.79 -1.87
C ILE A 69 -1.83 -10.04 -2.39
N LYS A 70 -1.12 -11.18 -2.45
CA LYS A 70 -1.66 -12.44 -2.97
C LYS A 70 -2.62 -13.09 -1.99
N ASP A 71 -2.19 -13.24 -0.73
CA ASP A 71 -2.90 -14.01 0.28
C ASP A 71 -4.20 -13.33 0.72
N LEU A 72 -4.21 -12.00 0.72
CA LEU A 72 -5.37 -11.21 1.15
C LEU A 72 -6.16 -10.65 -0.03
N GLY A 73 -5.70 -10.84 -1.28
CA GLY A 73 -6.34 -10.28 -2.46
C GLY A 73 -6.38 -8.75 -2.44
N LEU A 74 -5.27 -8.11 -2.04
CA LEU A 74 -5.19 -6.65 -2.00
C LEU A 74 -5.20 -6.10 -3.42
N ASN A 75 -5.95 -5.03 -3.65
CA ASN A 75 -6.00 -4.34 -4.94
C ASN A 75 -5.50 -2.89 -4.85
N ARG A 76 -5.08 -2.43 -3.67
CA ARG A 76 -4.48 -1.11 -3.40
C ARG A 76 -3.41 -1.21 -2.33
N VAL A 77 -2.37 -0.38 -2.41
CA VAL A 77 -1.28 -0.38 -1.40
C VAL A 77 -0.89 1.03 -0.99
N VAL A 78 -0.80 1.25 0.32
CA VAL A 78 -0.29 2.49 0.93
C VAL A 78 0.97 2.17 1.73
N ILE A 79 2.06 2.89 1.47
CA ILE A 79 3.33 2.73 2.16
C ILE A 79 3.70 4.05 2.85
N ALA A 80 3.46 4.14 4.15
CA ALA A 80 3.85 5.28 4.98
C ALA A 80 5.34 5.15 5.35
N SER A 81 6.21 5.80 4.57
CA SER A 81 7.66 5.64 4.66
C SER A 81 8.40 6.95 4.26
N CYS A 82 9.52 6.83 3.57
CA CYS A 82 10.32 7.92 3.03
C CYS A 82 9.65 8.63 1.83
N SER A 83 10.33 9.65 1.30
CA SER A 83 9.88 10.41 0.14
C SER A 83 9.64 9.54 -1.11
N PRO A 84 8.54 9.76 -1.86
CA PRO A 84 8.32 9.08 -3.14
C PRO A 84 9.44 9.37 -4.15
N ARG A 85 10.12 10.52 -4.04
CA ARG A 85 11.28 10.85 -4.90
C ARG A 85 12.42 9.83 -4.81
N LEU A 86 12.49 9.04 -3.72
CA LEU A 86 13.52 8.03 -3.51
C LEU A 86 13.06 6.62 -3.90
N HIS A 87 11.91 6.17 -3.39
CA HIS A 87 11.49 4.77 -3.48
C HIS A 87 10.17 4.51 -4.23
N GLU A 88 9.56 5.52 -4.85
CA GLU A 88 8.36 5.30 -5.66
C GLU A 88 8.61 4.29 -6.78
N SER A 89 9.72 4.41 -7.53
CA SER A 89 10.06 3.45 -8.59
C SER A 89 10.26 2.03 -8.03
N THR A 90 10.90 1.90 -6.87
CA THR A 90 11.08 0.62 -6.17
C THR A 90 9.74 -0.02 -5.84
N PHE A 91 8.82 0.71 -5.21
CA PHE A 91 7.53 0.17 -4.83
C PHE A 91 6.63 -0.12 -6.03
N ARG A 92 6.68 0.71 -7.08
CA ARG A 92 5.96 0.44 -8.33
C ARG A 92 6.41 -0.85 -9.01
N GLN A 93 7.72 -1.11 -9.04
CA GLN A 93 8.27 -2.37 -9.56
C GLN A 93 7.84 -3.56 -8.70
N MET A 94 7.80 -3.39 -7.39
CA MET A 94 7.30 -4.40 -6.46
C MET A 94 5.81 -4.74 -6.71
N LEU A 95 4.95 -3.72 -6.86
CA LEU A 95 3.53 -3.91 -7.22
C LEU A 95 3.37 -4.63 -8.57
N GLN A 96 4.13 -4.22 -9.59
CA GLN A 96 4.13 -4.89 -10.90
C GLN A 96 4.52 -6.37 -10.78
N SER A 97 5.55 -6.69 -9.99
CA SER A 97 5.99 -8.07 -9.75
C SER A 97 4.96 -8.90 -8.97
N ALA A 98 4.07 -8.24 -8.23
CA ALA A 98 2.94 -8.86 -7.53
C ALA A 98 1.70 -9.02 -8.42
N GLY A 99 1.71 -8.49 -9.64
CA GLY A 99 0.56 -8.50 -10.56
C GLY A 99 -0.41 -7.32 -10.39
N LEU A 100 -0.03 -6.30 -9.61
CA LEU A 100 -0.84 -5.09 -9.45
C LEU A 100 -0.45 -3.98 -10.42
N ASN A 101 -1.41 -3.11 -10.70
CA ASN A 101 -1.15 -1.86 -11.39
C ASN A 101 -0.20 -1.00 -10.53
N PRO A 102 0.91 -0.46 -11.07
CA PRO A 102 1.85 0.37 -10.30
C PRO A 102 1.27 1.71 -9.82
N TYR A 103 0.08 2.10 -10.26
CA TYR A 103 -0.54 3.38 -9.92
C TYR A 103 -1.64 3.26 -8.85
N VAL A 104 -1.75 2.11 -8.17
CA VAL A 104 -2.83 1.81 -7.21
C VAL A 104 -2.33 1.26 -5.88
#